data_AF-A0A1Q5SFT0-F1
#
_entry.id   AF-A0A1Q5SFT0-F1
#
_cell.length_a   1.000
_cell.length_b   1.000
_cell.length_c   1.000
_cell.angle_alpha   90.00
_cell.angle_beta   90.00
_cell.angle_gamma   90.00
#
_symmetry.space_group_name_H-M   'P 1'
#
loop_
_entity.id
_entity.type
_entity.pdbx_description
1 polymer ?
#
loop_
_entity_poly.entity_id
_entity_poly.type
_entity_poly.pdbx_seq_one_letter_code
_entity_poly.pdbx_strand_id
1 'polypeptide(L)' 'MYESFYQLREKPFSILPDPDLIYWGKMHSMAFTMLEFGIMNNAGFTVITG' A
#
# COMPACT_ATOMS: atom_id res chain seq x y z
N MET A 1 -6.32 23.29 12.35
CA MET A 1 -7.50 23.37 13.25
C MET A 1 -7.98 22.00 13.67
N TYR A 2 -8.31 21.10 12.72
CA TYR A 2 -8.70 19.72 13.05
C TYR A 2 -7.53 18.81 13.44
N GLU A 3 -6.37 18.95 12.79
CA GLU A 3 -5.19 18.12 13.06
C GLU A 3 -4.70 18.25 14.50
N SER A 4 -4.54 19.49 15.00
CA SER A 4 -4.13 19.74 16.38
C SER A 4 -5.17 19.32 17.42
N PHE A 5 -6.46 19.38 17.09
CA PHE A 5 -7.55 18.98 17.97
C PHE A 5 -7.64 17.46 18.12
N TYR A 6 -7.46 16.72 17.01
CA TYR A 6 -7.50 15.26 16.96
C TYR A 6 -6.11 14.58 17.02
N GLN A 7 -5.05 15.37 17.20
CA GLN A 7 -3.65 14.91 17.23
C GLN A 7 -3.26 14.10 15.99
N LEU A 8 -3.81 14.48 14.83
CA LEU A 8 -3.48 13.88 13.55
C LEU A 8 -2.11 14.41 13.10
N ARG A 9 -1.30 13.52 12.51
CA ARG A 9 0.02 13.88 11.98
C ARG A 9 -0.06 14.59 10.63
N GLU A 10 -1.18 14.42 9.94
CA GLU A 10 -1.39 14.87 8.58
C GLU A 10 -2.86 15.18 8.31
N LYS A 11 -3.11 15.81 7.16
CA LYS A 11 -4.44 16.24 6.76
C LYS A 11 -5.36 15.04 6.56
N PRO A 12 -6.43 14.90 7.37
CA PRO A 12 -7.37 13.82 7.18
C PRO A 12 -8.11 13.99 5.84
N PHE A 13 -8.45 12.87 5.21
CA PHE A 13 -9.23 12.80 3.96
C PHE A 13 -8.54 13.44 2.75
N SER A 14 -7.24 13.20 2.59
CA SER A 14 -6.58 13.45 1.30
C SER A 14 -7.24 12.62 0.20
N ILE A 15 -7.41 13.20 -0.99
CA ILE A 15 -7.96 12.50 -2.16
C ILE A 15 -6.90 11.57 -2.76
N LEU A 16 -5.62 11.88 -2.55
CA LEU A 16 -4.53 11.05 -3.02
C LEU A 16 -4.39 9.84 -2.08
N PRO A 17 -4.39 8.61 -2.62
CA PRO A 17 -4.09 7.43 -1.82
C PRO A 17 -2.66 7.51 -1.32
N ASP A 18 -2.49 7.34 -0.01
CA ASP A 18 -1.18 7.28 0.62
C ASP A 18 -0.76 5.82 0.79
N PRO A 19 0.34 5.37 0.16
CA PRO A 19 0.83 4.00 0.33
C PRO A 19 1.21 3.67 1.78
N ASP A 20 1.61 4.65 2.61
CA ASP A 20 1.94 4.43 4.02
C ASP A 20 0.70 4.08 4.86
N LEU A 21 -0.49 4.43 4.35
CA LEU A 21 -1.78 4.11 4.97
C LEU A 21 -2.41 2.82 4.42
N ILE A 22 -1.68 2.03 3.63
CA ILE A 22 -2.21 0.78 3.10
C ILE A 22 -2.53 -0.23 4.22
N TYR A 23 -3.73 -0.78 4.16
CA TYR A 23 -4.10 -1.90 5.03
C TYR A 23 -3.63 -3.23 4.42
N TRP A 24 -2.61 -3.83 5.03
CA TRP A 24 -2.03 -5.11 4.63
C TRP A 24 -2.94 -6.31 4.97
N GLY A 25 -4.01 -6.46 4.21
CA GLY A 25 -4.83 -7.67 4.22
C GLY A 25 -4.05 -8.89 3.71
N LYS A 26 -4.60 -10.09 3.95
CA LYS A 26 -3.99 -11.35 3.49
C LYS A 26 -3.72 -11.35 1.97
N MET A 27 -4.69 -10.87 1.19
CA MET A 27 -4.55 -10.80 -0.27
C MET A 27 -3.48 -9.79 -0.71
N HIS A 28 -3.45 -8.59 -0.12
CA HIS A 28 -2.43 -7.58 -0.43
C HIS A 28 -1.02 -8.07 -0.08
N SER A 29 -0.87 -8.72 1.08
CA SER A 29 0.43 -9.26 1.51
C SER A 29 0.92 -10.35 0.57
N MET A 30 0.04 -11.28 0.17
CA MET A 30 0.38 -12.33 -0.78
C MET A 30 0.75 -11.78 -2.16
N ALA A 31 -0.04 -10.83 -2.66
CA ALA A 31 0.24 -10.13 -3.91
C ALA A 31 1.63 -9.46 -3.88
N PHE A 32 1.96 -8.76 -2.80
CA PHE A 32 3.26 -8.11 -2.65
C PHE A 32 4.41 -9.12 -2.64
N THR A 33 4.27 -10.22 -1.89
CA THR A 33 5.26 -11.31 -1.90
C THR A 33 5.45 -11.91 -3.30
N MET A 34 4.37 -12.12 -4.06
CA MET A 34 4.48 -12.59 -5.45
C MET A 34 5.23 -11.60 -6.35
N LEU A 35 5.03 -10.30 -6.15
CA LEU A 35 5.77 -9.26 -6.86
C LEU A 35 7.27 -9.32 -6.51
N GLU A 36 7.61 -9.41 -5.23
CA GLU A 36 9.00 -9.53 -4.78
C GLU A 36 9.68 -10.75 -5.39
N PHE A 37 9.01 -11.91 -5.38
CA PHE A 37 9.52 -13.13 -6.02
C PHE A 37 9.69 -12.96 -7.53
N GLY A 38 8.76 -12.28 -8.21
CA GLY A 38 8.86 -12.00 -9.64
C GLY A 38 10.11 -11.17 -9.96
N ILE A 39 10.39 -10.15 -9.15
CA ILE A 39 11.59 -9.31 -9.28
C ILE A 39 12.86 -10.13 -9.00
N MET A 40 12.90 -10.87 -7.89
CA MET A 40 14.08 -11.65 -7.49
C MET A 40 14.48 -12.72 -8.52
N ASN A 41 13.49 -13.31 -9.20
CA ASN A 41 13.72 -14.34 -10.21
C ASN A 41 13.89 -13.77 -11.63
N ASN A 42 13.91 -12.44 -11.80
CA ASN A 42 13.91 -11.78 -13.11
C ASN A 42 12.80 -12.33 -14.04
N ALA A 43 11.60 -12.53 -13.49
CA ALA A 43 10.46 -12.96 -14.27
C ALA A 43 10.17 -11.90 -15.35
N GLY A 44 10.13 -12.31 -16.62
CA GLY A 44 9.92 -11.38 -17.74
C GLY A 44 8.56 -10.66 -17.69
N PHE A 45 7.58 -11.21 -16.97
CA PHE A 45 6.31 -10.57 -16.69
C PHE A 45 5.66 -11.19 -15.44
N THR A 46 4.98 -10.38 -14.63
CA THR A 46 4.20 -10.84 -13.47
C THR A 46 2.91 -10.02 -13.43
N VAL A 47 1.76 -10.70 -13.39
CA VAL A 47 0.44 -10.06 -13.32
C VAL A 47 -0.18 -10.32 -11.96
N ILE A 48 -0.61 -9.24 -11.32
CA ILE A 48 -1.37 -9.28 -10.08
C ILE A 48 -2.65 -8.49 -10.36
N THR A 49 -3.80 -9.10 -10.07
CA THR A 49 -5.13 -8.49 -10.24
C THR A 49 -5.98 -8.80 -9.03
N GLY A 50 -6.81 -7.84 -8.63
CA GLY A 50 -7.75 -7.93 -7.52
C GLY A 50 -8.74 -6.77 -7.56
#